data_AF-A0A942SEK5-F1
#
_entry.id   AF-A0A942SEK5-F1
#
_cell.length_a   1.000
_cell.length_b   1.000
_cell.length_c   1.000
_cell.angle_alpha   90.00
_cell.angle_beta   90.00
_cell.angle_gamma   90.00
#
_symmetry.space_group_name_H-M   'P 1'
#
loop_
_entity.id
_entity.type
_entity.pdbx_description
1 polymer ?
#
loop_
_entity_poly.entity_id
_entity_poly.type
_entity_poly.pdbx_seq_one_letter_code
_entity_poly.pdbx_strand_id
1 'polypeptide(L)' 'MPTAAFTDGEEEEVQSTHIIPFLLASTLNERGAQYQNTPNWSNNVVVDGRLITGQNPQSAASLGEALCAALLA' A
#
# COMPACT_ATOMS: atom_id res chain seq x y z
N MET A 1 9.96 9.12 0.52
CA MET A 1 8.90 8.76 -0.43
C MET A 1 7.82 8.02 0.32
N PRO A 2 6.76 8.72 0.76
CA PRO A 2 5.56 8.11 1.36
C PRO A 2 4.94 7.04 0.46
N THR A 3 4.63 5.87 1.02
CA THR A 3 4.02 4.76 0.27
C THR A 3 3.10 3.93 1.15
N ALA A 4 1.97 3.50 0.60
CA ALA A 4 1.17 2.40 1.14
C ALA A 4 1.49 1.09 0.40
N ALA A 5 1.28 -0.03 1.08
CA ALA A 5 1.34 -1.38 0.54
C ALA A 5 0.63 -2.32 1.53
N PHE A 6 0.30 -3.53 1.06
CA PHE A 6 -0.29 -4.57 1.89
C PHE A 6 0.54 -4.76 3.16
N THR A 7 -0.10 -4.77 4.32
CA THR A 7 0.61 -4.82 5.59
C THR A 7 1.15 -6.24 5.83
N ASP A 8 2.23 -6.35 6.60
CA ASP A 8 2.73 -7.66 7.03
C ASP A 8 1.67 -8.42 7.85
N GLY A 9 0.80 -7.70 8.57
CA GLY A 9 -0.32 -8.28 9.29
C GLY A 9 -1.43 -8.80 8.37
N GLU A 10 -1.75 -8.10 7.29
CA GLU A 10 -2.70 -8.58 6.28
C GLU A 10 -2.15 -9.85 5.61
N GLU A 11 -0.84 -9.92 5.37
CA GLU A 11 -0.15 -11.10 4.83
C GLU A 11 -0.21 -12.31 5.78
N GLU A 12 -0.03 -12.08 7.08
CA GLU A 12 -0.21 -13.09 8.13
C GLU A 12 -1.66 -13.61 8.18
N GLU A 13 -2.65 -12.72 8.09
CA GLU A 13 -4.07 -13.08 8.13
C GLU A 13 -4.50 -13.92 6.93
N VAL A 14 -3.92 -13.66 5.75
CA VAL A 14 -4.12 -14.52 4.56
C VAL A 14 -3.16 -15.71 4.50
N GLN A 15 -2.40 -15.94 5.56
CA GLN A 15 -1.52 -17.09 5.75
C GLN A 15 -0.49 -17.28 4.63
N SER A 16 -0.09 -16.22 3.93
CA SER A 16 0.73 -16.32 2.72
C SER A 16 2.21 -16.00 2.96
N THR A 17 2.59 -15.64 4.19
CA THR A 17 3.97 -15.37 4.63
C THR A 17 4.98 -16.49 4.33
N HIS A 18 4.52 -17.74 4.18
CA HIS A 18 5.37 -18.90 3.88
C HIS A 18 5.59 -19.18 2.38
N ILE A 19 4.80 -18.55 1.51
CA ILE A 19 4.90 -18.72 0.05
C ILE A 19 5.48 -17.50 -0.65
N ILE A 20 5.36 -16.31 -0.05
CA ILE A 20 5.92 -15.09 -0.60
C ILE A 20 7.43 -15.03 -0.37
N PRO A 21 8.19 -14.42 -1.30
CA PRO A 21 9.65 -14.35 -1.19
C PRO A 21 10.15 -13.35 -0.13
N PHE A 22 9.33 -12.38 0.25
CA PHE A 22 9.63 -11.36 1.26
C PHE A 22 8.36 -10.60 1.66
N LEU A 23 8.35 -10.03 2.86
CA LEU A 23 7.31 -9.14 3.36
C LEU A 23 7.44 -7.76 2.73
N LEU A 24 6.43 -7.32 1.98
CA LEU A 24 6.51 -6.09 1.17
C LEU A 24 6.64 -4.83 2.04
N ALA A 25 5.83 -4.69 3.09
CA ALA A 25 5.86 -3.51 3.96
C ALA A 25 7.20 -3.38 4.69
N SER A 26 7.68 -4.48 5.29
CA SER A 26 9.03 -4.53 5.88
C SER A 26 10.12 -4.19 4.86
N THR A 27 10.08 -4.78 3.67
CA THR A 27 11.12 -4.56 2.63
C THR A 27 11.12 -3.11 2.12
N LEU A 28 9.96 -2.46 2.00
CA LEU A 28 9.87 -1.05 1.63
C LEU A 28 10.52 -0.15 2.68
N ASN A 29 10.23 -0.38 3.96
CA ASN A 29 10.86 0.34 5.07
C ASN A 29 12.37 0.16 5.09
N GLU A 30 12.87 -1.06 4.95
CA GLU A 30 14.31 -1.37 4.91
C GLU A 30 15.03 -0.64 3.76
N ARG A 31 14.34 -0.42 2.64
CA ARG A 31 14.86 0.29 1.46
C ARG A 31 14.67 1.81 1.53
N GLY A 32 14.22 2.34 2.67
CA GLY A 32 14.09 3.78 2.91
C GLY A 32 12.81 4.42 2.40
N ALA A 33 11.79 3.63 2.04
CA ALA A 33 10.45 4.18 1.84
C ALA A 33 9.88 4.65 3.19
N GLN A 34 9.00 5.65 3.16
CA GLN A 34 8.25 6.07 4.33
C GLN A 34 6.91 5.34 4.30
N TYR A 35 6.92 4.08 4.74
CA TYR A 35 5.72 3.24 4.74
C TYR A 35 4.64 3.84 5.66
N GLN A 36 3.42 3.95 5.15
CA GLN A 36 2.25 4.44 5.89
C GLN A 36 1.11 3.46 5.73
N ASN A 37 0.68 2.87 6.86
CA ASN A 37 -0.44 1.95 6.92
C ASN A 37 -1.55 2.45 7.83
N THR A 38 -2.73 1.92 7.60
CA THR A 38 -3.88 1.98 8.49
C THR A 38 -4.19 0.57 8.99
N PRO A 39 -5.18 0.36 9.89
CA PRO A 39 -5.55 -0.98 10.32
C PRO A 39 -5.84 -1.89 9.12
N ASN A 40 -5.57 -3.19 9.28
CA ASN A 40 -5.79 -4.20 8.24
C ASN A 40 -7.18 -4.08 7.62
N TRP A 41 -7.26 -4.24 6.30
CA TRP A 41 -8.49 -4.15 5.50
C TRP A 41 -9.17 -2.78 5.48
N SER A 42 -8.54 -1.74 6.02
CA SER A 42 -9.04 -0.36 5.91
C SER A 42 -8.64 0.25 4.57
N ASN A 43 -9.46 1.19 4.08
CA ASN A 43 -9.09 2.02 2.93
C ASN A 43 -7.90 2.92 3.28
N ASN A 44 -6.84 2.88 2.47
CA ASN A 44 -5.66 3.72 2.60
C ASN A 44 -4.99 3.94 1.24
N VAL A 45 -4.89 5.21 0.84
CA VAL A 45 -4.23 5.65 -0.39
C VAL A 45 -3.20 6.71 -0.02
N VAL A 46 -1.97 6.54 -0.49
CA VAL A 46 -0.87 7.48 -0.30
C VAL A 46 -0.44 8.02 -1.65
N VAL A 47 -0.40 9.35 -1.77
CA VAL A 47 0.02 10.08 -2.97
C VAL A 47 1.30 10.85 -2.66
N ASP A 48 2.38 10.50 -3.35
CA ASP A 48 3.65 11.25 -3.35
C ASP A 48 3.96 11.71 -4.78
N GLY A 49 3.53 12.93 -5.12
CA GLY A 49 3.63 13.47 -6.47
C GLY A 49 2.90 12.61 -7.51
N ARG A 50 3.66 11.88 -8.35
CA ARG A 50 3.13 10.98 -9.39
C ARG A 50 3.11 9.51 -8.96
N LEU A 51 3.62 9.18 -7.77
CA LEU A 51 3.52 7.84 -7.21
C LEU A 51 2.24 7.75 -6.37
N ILE A 52 1.29 6.92 -6.83
CA ILE A 52 0.03 6.66 -6.14
C ILE A 52 0.03 5.20 -5.72
N THR A 53 -0.14 4.95 -4.42
CA THR A 53 -0.10 3.60 -3.84
C THR A 53 -1.33 3.38 -2.97
N GLY A 54 -1.76 2.13 -2.87
CA GLY A 54 -2.89 1.71 -2.04
C GLY A 54 -2.51 0.49 -1.21
N GLN A 55 -3.09 0.39 -0.01
CA GLN A 55 -2.75 -0.68 0.93
C GLN A 55 -3.28 -2.05 0.46
N ASN A 56 -4.57 -2.12 0.14
CA ASN A 56 -5.29 -3.39 -0.01
C ASN A 56 -6.48 -3.25 -0.98
N PRO A 57 -7.27 -4.31 -1.25
CA PRO A 57 -8.43 -4.24 -2.13
C PRO A 57 -9.47 -3.17 -1.74
N GLN A 58 -9.65 -2.88 -0.45
CA GLN A 58 -10.57 -1.85 0.04
C GLN A 58 -10.13 -0.43 -0.37
N SER A 59 -8.87 -0.27 -0.76
CA SER A 59 -8.29 0.98 -1.23
C SER A 59 -8.50 1.23 -2.74
N ALA A 60 -9.00 0.24 -3.49
CA ALA A 60 -9.04 0.29 -4.95
C ALA A 60 -9.88 1.45 -5.52
N ALA A 61 -11.06 1.72 -4.94
CA ALA A 61 -11.94 2.80 -5.41
C ALA A 61 -11.29 4.18 -5.24
N SER A 62 -10.80 4.48 -4.02
CA SER A 62 -10.12 5.75 -3.73
C SER A 62 -8.80 5.91 -4.50
N LEU A 63 -8.09 4.81 -4.78
CA LEU A 63 -6.91 4.84 -5.63
C LEU A 63 -7.27 5.26 -7.06
N GLY A 64 -8.38 4.73 -7.60
CA GLY A 64 -8.89 5.12 -8.91
C GLY A 64 -9.29 6.59 -8.99
N GLU A 65 -9.95 7.11 -7.95
CA GLU A 65 -10.28 8.54 -7.85
C GLU A 65 -9.02 9.42 -7.83
N ALA A 66 -8.01 9.06 -7.03
CA ALA A 66 -6.74 9.77 -6.97
C ALA A 66 -5.98 9.73 -8.31
N LEU A 67 -5.99 8.58 -8.99
CA LEU A 67 -5.39 8.43 -10.31
C LEU A 67 -6.08 9.31 -11.35
N CYS A 68 -7.42 9.31 -11.37
CA CYS A 68 -8.20 10.14 -12.28
C CYS A 68 -7.87 11.62 -12.07
N ALA A 69 -7.86 12.08 -10.82
CA ALA A 69 -7.49 13.46 -10.48
C ALA A 69 -6.06 13.81 -10.94
N ALA A 70 -5.09 12.92 -10.75
CA ALA A 70 -3.69 13.15 -11.13
C ALA A 70 -3.45 13.20 -12.65
N LEU A 71 -4.35 12.61 -13.45
CA LEU A 71 -4.29 12.64 -14.91
C LEU A 71 -5.02 13.83 -15.54
N LEU A 72 -5.95 14.43 -14.81
CA LEU A 72 -6.76 15.57 -15.26
C LEU A 72 -6.20 16.93 -14.81
N ALA A 73 -5.21 16.94 -13.91
CA ALA A 73 -4.47 18.13 -13.48
C ALA A 73 -3.41 18.53 -14.52
#